data_AF-A0AAV0QIK2-F1
#
_entry.id   AF-A0AAV0QIK2-F1
#
_cell.length_a   1.000
_cell.length_b   1.000
_cell.length_c   1.000
_cell.angle_alpha   90.00
_cell.angle_beta   90.00
_cell.angle_gamma   90.00
#
_symmetry.space_group_name_H-M   'P 1'
#
loop_
_entity.id
_entity.type
_entity.pdbx_description
1 polymer ?
#
loop_
_entity_poly.entity_id
_entity_poly.type
_entity_poly.pdbx_seq_one_letter_code
_entity_poly.pdbx_strand_id
1 'polypeptide(L)'
;MKCSGCQGSGMKVSIRQLGPGMIQQMQHACNECRGTGESISDKDRCPQCKGEKVVPQKEHPRFKRKGDDLFVEHTLSLTEALCGFQFVITHLDGRQLLIKSLPGEVVKPDSFKAVNDEGMPMYRKPFLKGKLYIHFTECEETTLHDVNIEEEMRRKQQAQNEAYDEDDEMPGGAQRVQCAQQ
;
A
#
# COMPACT_ATOMS: atom_id res chain seq x y z
N MET A 1 -3.34 36.57 6.71
CA MET A 1 -3.47 38.04 6.82
C MET A 1 -2.79 38.67 5.61
N LYS A 2 -3.22 39.85 5.13
CA LYS A 2 -2.52 40.53 4.04
C LYS A 2 -1.08 40.84 4.46
N CYS A 3 -0.11 40.55 3.59
CA CYS A 3 1.29 40.82 3.85
C CYS A 3 1.50 42.33 3.99
N SER A 4 2.14 42.76 5.08
CA SER A 4 2.45 44.17 5.37
C SER A 4 3.27 44.82 4.26
N GLY A 5 4.29 44.14 3.75
CA GLY A 5 5.21 44.70 2.77
C GLY A 5 4.65 44.93 1.37
N CYS A 6 3.62 44.19 0.96
CA CYS A 6 3.01 44.32 -0.37
C CYS A 6 1.50 44.56 -0.33
N GLN A 7 0.92 44.73 0.86
CA GLN A 7 -0.50 44.97 1.10
C GLN A 7 -1.45 43.96 0.42
N GLY A 8 -0.99 42.72 0.20
CA GLY A 8 -1.76 41.69 -0.49
C GLY A 8 -1.36 41.45 -1.94
N SER A 9 -0.57 42.32 -2.56
CA SER A 9 -0.23 42.23 -3.99
C SER A 9 0.78 41.14 -4.33
N GLY A 10 1.52 40.62 -3.35
CA GLY A 10 2.56 39.60 -3.55
C GLY A 10 3.80 40.11 -4.28
N MET A 11 3.75 41.29 -4.91
CA MET A 11 4.84 41.89 -5.68
C MET A 11 5.17 43.29 -5.17
N LYS A 12 6.44 43.70 -5.31
CA LYS A 12 6.93 45.06 -5.08
C LYS A 12 7.45 45.63 -6.41
N VAL A 13 7.16 46.89 -6.69
CA VAL A 13 7.64 47.58 -7.89
C VAL A 13 8.87 48.40 -7.53
N SER A 14 10.00 48.14 -8.19
CA SER A 14 11.23 48.91 -8.07
C SER A 14 11.39 49.80 -9.30
N ILE A 15 11.55 51.11 -9.10
CA ILE A 15 11.72 52.07 -10.20
C ILE A 15 13.23 52.29 -10.43
N ARG A 16 13.69 52.12 -11.67
CA ARG A 16 15.06 52.41 -12.10
C ARG A 16 15.04 53.53 -13.14
N GLN A 17 15.70 54.65 -12.87
CA GLN A 17 15.83 55.73 -13.86
C GLN A 17 16.96 55.40 -14.85
N LEU A 18 16.64 55.39 -16.14
CA LEU A 18 17.58 55.12 -17.24
C LEU A 18 18.02 56.39 -17.96
N GLY A 19 17.40 57.54 -17.65
CA GLY A 19 17.73 58.85 -18.20
C GLY A 19 16.62 59.87 -17.91
N PRO A 20 16.79 61.13 -18.35
CA PRO A 20 15.75 62.16 -18.22
C PRO A 20 14.45 61.70 -18.92
N GLY A 21 13.37 61.57 -18.15
CA GLY A 21 12.06 61.14 -18.66
C GLY A 21 11.91 59.64 -18.94
N MET A 22 12.97 58.82 -18.76
CA MET A 22 12.92 57.37 -18.97
C MET A 22 13.08 56.63 -17.64
N ILE A 23 11.97 56.05 -17.15
CA ILE A 23 11.97 55.18 -15.98
C ILE A 23 11.58 53.75 -16.37
N GLN A 24 12.27 52.77 -15.80
CA GLN A 24 11.94 51.36 -15.90
C GLN A 24 11.32 50.91 -14.58
N GLN A 25 10.09 50.40 -14.61
CA GLN A 25 9.46 49.78 -13.46
C GLN A 25 9.71 48.27 -13.49
N MET A 26 10.54 47.79 -12.57
CA MET A 26 10.84 46.37 -12.40
C MET A 26 9.99 45.78 -11.28
N GLN A 27 9.05 44.90 -11.62
CA GLN A 27 8.28 44.15 -10.64
C GLN A 27 9.10 42.96 -10.16
N HIS A 28 9.19 42.78 -8.84
CA HIS A 28 9.83 41.62 -8.21
C HIS A 28 8.90 41.03 -7.15
N ALA A 29 9.04 39.73 -6.87
CA ALA A 29 8.29 39.08 -5.81
C ALA A 29 8.59 39.75 -4.46
N CYS A 30 7.57 39.99 -3.66
CA CYS A 30 7.72 40.59 -2.35
C CYS A 30 8.54 39.65 -1.44
N ASN A 31 9.68 40.12 -0.94
CA ASN A 31 10.59 39.32 -0.11
C ASN A 31 9.96 38.82 1.20
N GLU A 32 8.99 39.56 1.76
CA GLU A 32 8.35 39.22 3.05
C GLU A 32 7.36 38.06 2.93
N CYS A 33 6.59 38.00 1.84
CA CYS A 33 5.61 36.93 1.61
C CYS A 33 6.01 35.96 0.50
N ARG A 34 7.19 36.14 -0.09
CA ARG A 34 7.71 35.35 -1.22
C ARG A 34 6.71 35.22 -2.37
N GLY A 35 6.00 36.29 -2.70
CA GLY A 35 5.00 36.26 -3.78
C GLY A 35 3.59 35.86 -3.36
N THR A 36 3.38 35.34 -2.15
CA THR A 36 2.06 34.81 -1.74
C THR A 36 1.03 35.89 -1.41
N GLY A 37 1.45 37.14 -1.19
CA GLY A 37 0.57 38.25 -0.80
C GLY A 37 0.05 38.17 0.63
N GLU A 38 0.28 37.05 1.32
CA GLU A 38 -0.19 36.82 2.68
C GLU A 38 0.98 36.54 3.62
N SER A 39 0.89 37.05 4.85
CA SER A 39 1.77 36.66 5.94
C SER A 39 0.93 36.08 7.08
N ILE A 40 1.47 35.05 7.73
CA ILE A 40 0.89 34.43 8.93
C ILE A 40 1.70 34.95 10.12
N SER A 41 1.02 35.39 11.18
CA SER A 41 1.70 35.89 12.39
C SER A 41 2.48 34.75 13.06
N ASP A 42 3.60 35.04 13.72
CA ASP A 42 4.43 34.01 14.35
C ASP A 42 3.68 33.19 15.41
N LYS A 43 2.65 33.77 16.04
CA LYS A 43 1.79 33.08 17.01
C LYS A 43 0.84 32.08 16.36
N ASP A 44 0.44 32.35 15.12
CA ASP A 44 -0.51 31.52 14.36
C ASP A 44 0.19 30.56 13.41
N ARG A 45 1.53 30.56 13.38
CA ARG A 45 2.29 29.61 12.57
C ARG A 45 2.04 28.21 13.07
N CYS A 46 1.47 27.38 12.21
CA CYS A 46 1.38 25.96 12.48
C CYS A 46 2.80 25.40 12.74
N PRO A 47 3.03 24.68 13.85
CA PRO A 47 4.35 24.16 14.20
C PRO A 47 4.88 23.15 13.17
N GLN A 48 3.99 22.51 12.42
CA GLN A 48 4.34 21.52 11.40
C GLN A 48 4.81 22.17 10.08
N CYS A 49 4.10 23.17 9.56
CA CYS A 49 4.44 23.82 8.28
C CYS A 49 5.17 25.16 8.42
N LYS A 50 5.32 25.69 9.65
CA LYS A 50 5.99 26.96 9.97
C LYS A 50 5.50 28.19 9.17
N GLY A 51 4.27 28.12 8.68
CA GLY A 51 3.63 29.19 7.89
C GLY A 51 3.75 29.03 6.37
N GLU A 52 4.45 28.00 5.86
CA GLU A 52 4.59 27.72 4.42
C GLU A 52 3.34 27.05 3.81
N LYS A 53 2.32 26.74 4.62
CA LYS A 53 1.07 26.03 4.22
C LYS A 53 1.29 24.65 3.57
N VAL A 54 2.54 24.18 3.52
CA VAL A 54 2.93 22.86 3.02
C VAL A 54 3.73 22.14 4.11
N VAL A 55 3.48 20.83 4.25
CA VAL A 55 4.21 19.99 5.21
C VAL A 55 5.09 19.03 4.41
N PRO A 56 6.38 18.89 4.75
CA PRO A 56 7.22 17.90 4.09
C PRO A 56 6.65 16.49 4.33
N GLN A 57 6.59 15.70 3.26
CA GLN A 57 6.11 14.32 3.33
C GLN A 57 7.13 13.47 4.10
N LYS A 58 6.66 12.76 5.12
CA LYS A 58 7.46 11.73 5.80
C LYS A 58 7.38 10.41 5.04
N GLU A 59 8.45 9.63 5.10
CA GLU A 59 8.45 8.26 4.59
C GLU A 59 7.50 7.39 5.42
N HIS A 60 6.77 6.50 4.75
CA HIS A 60 5.84 5.56 5.37
C HIS A 60 6.28 4.13 5.05
N PRO A 61 6.28 3.20 6.02
CA PRO A 61 6.85 1.86 5.83
C PRO A 61 6.19 1.05 4.71
N ARG A 62 4.89 1.28 4.45
CA ARG A 62 4.11 0.51 3.46
C ARG A 62 3.67 1.28 2.22
N PHE A 63 3.59 2.60 2.29
CA PHE A 63 2.92 3.40 1.27
C PHE A 63 3.88 4.46 0.73
N LYS A 64 4.09 4.44 -0.57
CA LYS A 64 4.85 5.47 -1.30
C LYS A 64 3.84 6.36 -2.01
N ARG A 65 3.83 7.66 -1.73
CA ARG A 65 2.93 8.62 -2.39
C ARG A 65 3.63 9.24 -3.60
N LYS A 66 2.94 9.31 -4.73
CA LYS A 66 3.36 10.04 -5.94
C LYS A 66 2.18 10.86 -6.45
N GLY A 67 2.24 12.18 -6.24
CA GLY A 67 1.11 13.07 -6.55
C GLY A 67 -0.10 12.76 -5.68
N ASP A 68 -1.23 12.43 -6.32
CA ASP A 68 -2.47 12.04 -5.64
C ASP A 68 -2.62 10.51 -5.50
N ASP A 69 -1.67 9.74 -6.02
CA ASP A 69 -1.71 8.28 -5.99
C ASP A 69 -0.83 7.69 -4.89
N LEU A 70 -1.22 6.49 -4.42
CA LEU A 70 -0.49 5.68 -3.45
C LEU A 70 0.05 4.42 -4.12
N PHE A 71 1.22 3.97 -3.68
CA PHE A 71 1.89 2.78 -4.17
C PHE A 71 2.22 1.88 -2.98
N VAL A 72 1.95 0.59 -3.13
CA VAL A 72 2.27 -0.44 -2.14
C VAL A 72 2.89 -1.63 -2.86
N GLU A 73 3.91 -2.23 -2.25
CA GLU A 73 4.54 -3.45 -2.75
C GLU A 73 3.88 -4.66 -2.08
N HIS A 74 3.56 -5.68 -2.86
CA HIS A 74 2.99 -6.92 -2.36
C HIS A 74 3.57 -8.11 -3.12
N THR A 75 4.14 -9.07 -2.39
CA THR A 75 4.65 -10.31 -2.95
C THR A 75 3.50 -11.33 -3.01
N LEU A 76 3.39 -12.04 -4.13
CA LEU A 76 2.46 -13.15 -4.29
C LEU A 76 3.23 -14.46 -4.34
N SER A 77 2.63 -15.56 -3.94
CA SER A 77 3.13 -16.89 -4.31
C SER A 77 2.83 -17.20 -5.77
N LEU A 78 3.59 -18.14 -6.38
CA LEU A 78 3.32 -18.58 -7.74
C LEU A 78 1.89 -19.13 -7.92
N THR A 79 1.37 -19.85 -6.93
CA THR A 79 0.00 -20.38 -6.95
C THR A 79 -1.03 -19.26 -6.92
N GLU A 80 -0.83 -18.23 -6.11
CA GLU A 80 -1.71 -17.04 -6.06
C GLU A 80 -1.68 -16.22 -7.35
N ALA A 81 -0.51 -16.08 -7.96
CA ALA A 81 -0.34 -15.37 -9.23
C ALA A 81 -1.02 -16.09 -10.41
N LEU A 82 -1.14 -17.43 -10.36
CA LEU A 82 -1.73 -18.25 -11.43
C LEU A 82 -3.19 -18.63 -11.20
N CYS A 83 -3.57 -18.92 -9.96
CA CYS A 83 -4.88 -19.45 -9.60
C CYS A 83 -5.81 -18.39 -8.99
N GLY A 84 -5.36 -17.13 -8.91
CA GLY A 84 -6.08 -16.04 -8.26
C GLY A 84 -5.72 -15.92 -6.78
N PHE A 85 -5.94 -14.73 -6.24
CA PHE A 85 -5.56 -14.39 -4.87
C PHE A 85 -6.64 -13.56 -4.19
N GLN A 86 -6.64 -13.60 -2.87
CA GLN A 86 -7.47 -12.73 -2.05
C GLN A 86 -6.71 -12.36 -0.77
N PHE A 87 -6.39 -11.08 -0.60
CA PHE A 87 -5.73 -10.58 0.60
C PHE A 87 -6.27 -9.23 1.02
N VAL A 88 -5.94 -8.82 2.24
CA VAL A 88 -6.43 -7.57 2.83
C VAL A 88 -5.27 -6.60 3.02
N ILE A 89 -5.46 -5.36 2.56
CA ILE A 89 -4.57 -4.25 2.85
C ILE A 89 -5.24 -3.30 3.84
N THR A 90 -4.62 -3.07 4.99
CA THR A 90 -4.97 -1.95 5.87
C THR A 90 -4.54 -0.63 5.23
N HIS A 91 -5.49 0.25 4.93
CA HIS A 91 -5.24 1.57 4.37
C HIS A 91 -4.76 2.56 5.44
N LEU A 92 -4.40 3.78 5.03
CA LEU A 92 -3.95 4.87 5.90
C LEU A 92 -5.03 5.35 6.88
N ASP A 93 -6.31 5.16 6.54
CA ASP A 93 -7.45 5.51 7.40
C ASP A 93 -7.89 4.35 8.32
N GLY A 94 -7.16 3.23 8.30
CA GLY A 94 -7.46 2.04 9.08
C GLY A 94 -8.53 1.13 8.48
N ARG A 95 -9.15 1.49 7.34
CA ARG A 95 -10.07 0.58 6.63
C ARG A 95 -9.32 -0.61 6.04
N GLN A 96 -10.00 -1.74 5.98
CA GLN A 96 -9.50 -2.97 5.36
C GLN A 96 -9.98 -3.05 3.92
N LEU A 97 -9.05 -3.03 2.97
CA LEU A 97 -9.34 -3.16 1.55
C LEU A 97 -9.13 -4.61 1.12
N LEU A 98 -10.20 -5.26 0.68
CA LEU A 98 -10.14 -6.61 0.13
C LEU A 98 -9.72 -6.56 -1.34
N ILE A 99 -8.51 -7.02 -1.63
CA ILE A 99 -7.99 -7.11 -2.99
C ILE A 99 -8.17 -8.55 -3.46
N LYS A 100 -8.85 -8.73 -4.59
CA LYS A 100 -9.10 -10.04 -5.19
C LYS A 100 -8.76 -10.07 -6.68
N SER A 101 -8.27 -11.22 -7.13
CA SER A 101 -8.27 -11.63 -8.54
C SER A 101 -9.04 -12.92 -8.70
N LEU A 102 -9.70 -13.04 -9.84
CA LEU A 102 -10.48 -14.23 -10.16
C LEU A 102 -9.53 -15.36 -10.62
N PRO A 103 -9.89 -16.63 -10.38
CA PRO A 103 -9.15 -17.75 -10.95
C PRO A 103 -9.07 -17.66 -12.48
N GLY A 104 -7.87 -17.86 -13.02
CA GLY A 104 -7.58 -17.75 -14.46
C GLY A 104 -7.04 -16.38 -14.89
N GLU A 105 -7.01 -15.38 -14.00
CA GLU A 105 -6.28 -14.13 -14.23
C GLU A 105 -4.80 -14.31 -13.84
N VAL A 106 -3.91 -14.37 -14.83
CA VAL A 106 -2.48 -14.48 -14.58
C VAL A 106 -1.89 -13.11 -14.25
N VAL A 107 -1.31 -13.00 -13.06
CA VAL A 107 -0.55 -11.82 -12.62
C VAL A 107 0.89 -11.99 -13.06
N LYS A 108 1.42 -11.03 -13.81
CA LYS A 108 2.82 -11.05 -14.24
C LYS A 108 3.73 -10.50 -13.13
N PRO A 109 4.98 -10.99 -13.02
CA PRO A 109 6.01 -10.31 -12.23
C PRO A 109 6.17 -8.86 -12.68
N ASP A 110 6.53 -7.97 -11.75
CA ASP A 110 6.66 -6.52 -11.93
C ASP A 110 5.39 -5.83 -12.49
N SER A 111 4.22 -6.44 -12.31
CA SER A 111 2.97 -5.84 -12.75
C SER A 111 2.31 -5.00 -11.66
N PHE A 112 1.38 -4.14 -12.09
CA PHE A 112 0.63 -3.26 -11.20
C PHE A 112 -0.87 -3.54 -11.30
N LYS A 113 -1.53 -3.66 -10.15
CA LYS A 113 -3.00 -3.63 -10.05
C LYS A 113 -3.45 -2.29 -9.47
N ALA A 114 -4.33 -1.61 -10.18
CA ALA A 114 -4.88 -0.33 -9.74
C ALA A 114 -6.22 -0.53 -9.01
N VAL A 115 -6.37 0.14 -7.88
CA VAL A 115 -7.61 0.26 -7.11
C VAL A 115 -8.03 1.72 -7.17
N ASN A 116 -9.16 1.99 -7.81
CA ASN A 116 -9.66 3.36 -7.98
C ASN A 116 -10.12 3.94 -6.64
N ASP A 117 -10.03 5.27 -6.51
CA ASP A 117 -10.53 6.06 -5.38
C ASP A 117 -9.90 5.76 -4.00
N GLU A 118 -8.85 4.93 -3.94
CA GLU A 118 -8.11 4.61 -2.72
C GLU A 118 -6.73 5.30 -2.65
N GLY A 119 -6.51 6.34 -3.46
CA GLY A 119 -5.36 7.24 -3.35
C GLY A 119 -5.57 8.38 -2.34
N MET A 120 -4.78 9.44 -2.49
CA MET A 120 -4.86 10.66 -1.68
C MET A 120 -5.93 11.63 -2.22
N PRO A 121 -6.55 12.45 -1.35
CA PRO A 121 -7.46 13.51 -1.79
C PRO A 121 -6.77 14.53 -2.70
N MET A 122 -7.44 14.89 -3.80
CA MET A 122 -6.95 15.86 -4.76
C MET A 122 -7.00 17.28 -4.19
N TYR A 123 -5.97 18.08 -4.45
CA TYR A 123 -5.92 19.47 -4.01
C TYR A 123 -7.11 20.27 -4.56
N ARG A 124 -7.80 21.01 -3.67
CA ARG A 124 -9.07 21.74 -3.92
C ARG A 124 -10.30 20.88 -4.24
N LYS A 125 -10.17 19.56 -4.38
CA LYS A 125 -11.28 18.64 -4.64
C LYS A 125 -11.21 17.45 -3.67
N PRO A 126 -11.50 17.65 -2.38
CA PRO A 126 -11.25 16.65 -1.34
C PRO A 126 -12.08 15.37 -1.48
N PHE A 127 -13.21 15.43 -2.20
CA PHE A 127 -14.05 14.27 -2.47
C PHE A 127 -13.56 13.41 -3.65
N LEU A 128 -12.60 13.92 -4.43
CA LEU A 128 -11.93 13.14 -5.47
C LEU A 128 -10.61 12.64 -4.91
N LYS A 129 -10.37 11.34 -5.07
CA LYS A 129 -9.13 10.69 -4.65
C LYS A 129 -8.39 10.14 -5.86
N GLY A 130 -7.07 10.03 -5.75
CA GLY A 130 -6.28 9.27 -6.71
C GLY A 130 -6.51 7.77 -6.59
N LYS A 131 -5.58 7.00 -7.12
CA LYS A 131 -5.60 5.53 -7.14
C LYS A 131 -4.57 4.95 -6.19
N LEU A 132 -4.82 3.73 -5.73
CA LEU A 132 -3.83 2.88 -5.08
C LEU A 132 -3.30 1.87 -6.11
N TYR A 133 -1.99 1.86 -6.30
CA TYR A 133 -1.28 0.93 -7.16
C TYR A 133 -0.58 -0.12 -6.30
N ILE A 134 -0.90 -1.39 -6.54
CA ILE A 134 -0.27 -2.53 -5.91
C ILE A 134 0.77 -3.07 -6.89
N HIS A 135 2.04 -2.97 -6.53
CA HIS A 135 3.17 -3.50 -7.31
C HIS A 135 3.46 -4.93 -6.87
N PHE A 136 3.42 -5.86 -7.81
CA PHE A 136 3.77 -7.26 -7.57
C PHE A 136 5.23 -7.49 -7.96
N THR A 137 6.14 -7.41 -6.98
CA THR A 137 7.59 -7.44 -7.21
C THR A 137 8.09 -8.83 -7.62
N GLU A 138 7.76 -9.86 -6.86
CA GLU A 138 8.24 -11.23 -7.11
C GLU A 138 7.14 -12.24 -6.83
N CYS A 139 7.10 -13.30 -7.64
CA CYS A 139 6.36 -14.52 -7.34
C CYS A 139 7.36 -15.46 -6.69
N GLU A 140 7.22 -15.78 -5.41
CA GLU A 140 8.17 -16.69 -4.75
C GLU A 140 8.11 -18.06 -5.45
N GLU A 141 9.26 -18.53 -5.95
CA GLU A 141 9.37 -19.81 -6.63
C GLU A 141 9.29 -20.94 -5.61
N THR A 142 8.27 -21.78 -5.71
CA THR A 142 8.21 -23.02 -4.94
C THR A 142 9.37 -23.92 -5.35
N THR A 143 10.28 -24.22 -4.43
CA THR A 143 11.33 -25.23 -4.62
C THR A 143 10.67 -26.58 -4.91
N LEU A 144 10.72 -26.99 -6.18
CA LEU A 144 10.29 -28.31 -6.62
C LEU A 144 11.25 -29.36 -6.06
N HIS A 145 10.74 -30.23 -5.20
CA HIS A 145 11.49 -31.39 -4.75
C HIS A 145 11.17 -32.55 -5.68
N ASP A 146 12.20 -33.25 -6.15
CA ASP A 146 12.00 -34.51 -6.87
C ASP A 146 11.34 -35.51 -5.94
N VAL A 147 10.10 -35.87 -6.23
CA VAL A 147 9.37 -36.89 -5.47
C VAL A 147 9.87 -38.25 -5.93
N ASN A 148 10.63 -38.95 -5.07
CA ASN A 148 10.99 -40.33 -5.30
C ASN A 148 9.77 -41.24 -5.03
N ILE A 149 9.05 -41.57 -6.10
CA ILE A 149 7.80 -42.34 -6.04
C ILE A 149 8.01 -43.71 -5.36
N GLU A 150 9.16 -44.35 -5.57
CA GLU A 150 9.45 -45.65 -4.94
C GLU A 150 9.57 -45.54 -3.42
N GLU A 151 10.17 -44.46 -2.94
CA GLU A 151 10.44 -44.23 -1.52
C GLU A 151 9.16 -43.79 -0.78
N GLU A 152 8.31 -42.98 -1.44
CA GLU A 152 6.97 -42.65 -0.96
C GLU A 152 6.04 -43.86 -0.91
N MET A 153 6.08 -44.75 -1.92
CA MET A 153 5.31 -46.00 -1.91
C MET A 153 5.77 -46.93 -0.78
N ARG A 154 7.08 -47.04 -0.53
CA ARG A 154 7.61 -47.83 0.59
C ARG A 154 7.18 -47.28 1.94
N ARG A 155 7.24 -45.95 2.15
CA ARG A 155 6.75 -45.31 3.38
C ARG A 155 5.26 -45.56 3.61
N LYS A 156 4.43 -45.42 2.58
CA LYS A 156 2.98 -45.69 2.69
C LYS A 156 2.68 -47.16 2.96
N GLN A 157 3.43 -48.08 2.34
CA GLN A 157 3.25 -49.51 2.57
C GLN A 157 3.70 -49.94 3.97
N GLN A 158 4.78 -49.35 4.51
CA GLN A 158 5.18 -49.56 5.90
C GLN A 158 4.15 -49.04 6.89
N ALA A 159 3.68 -47.80 6.71
CA ALA A 159 2.65 -47.23 7.59
C ALA A 159 1.32 -48.02 7.51
N GLN A 160 1.01 -48.57 6.34
CA GLN A 160 -0.16 -49.43 6.16
C GLN A 160 0.03 -50.79 6.85
N ASN A 161 1.22 -51.40 6.77
CA ASN A 161 1.52 -52.64 7.49
C ASN A 161 1.55 -52.46 9.01
N GLU A 162 2.16 -51.39 9.51
CA GLU A 162 2.18 -51.06 10.95
C GLU A 162 0.75 -50.88 11.51
N ALA A 163 -0.17 -50.34 10.71
CA ALA A 163 -1.58 -50.21 11.09
C ALA A 163 -2.34 -51.56 11.12
N TYR A 164 -1.83 -52.61 10.48
CA TYR A 164 -2.42 -53.96 10.50
C TYR A 164 -1.78 -54.89 11.55
N ASP A 165 -0.57 -54.57 12.05
CA ASP A 165 0.13 -55.36 13.07
C ASP A 165 -0.32 -55.05 14.52
N GLU A 166 -1.06 -53.95 14.77
CA GLU A 166 -1.59 -53.60 16.12
C GLU A 166 -2.84 -54.42 16.54
N ASP A 167 -3.43 -55.22 15.64
CA ASP A 167 -4.69 -55.96 15.91
C ASP A 167 -4.51 -57.44 16.30
N ASP A 168 -3.29 -58.01 16.27
CA ASP A 168 -3.06 -59.47 16.43
C ASP A 168 -2.53 -59.95 17.80
N GLU A 169 -2.44 -59.08 18.82
CA GLU A 169 -2.06 -59.48 20.19
C GLU A 169 -3.13 -59.15 21.25
N MET A 170 -4.19 -59.98 21.32
CA MET A 170 -4.95 -60.19 22.57
C MET A 170 -5.27 -61.68 22.80
N PRO A 171 -4.64 -62.32 23.81
CA PRO A 171 -4.96 -63.69 24.18
C PRO A 171 -6.18 -63.75 25.12
N GLY A 172 -7.26 -64.38 24.65
CA GLY A 172 -8.21 -65.16 25.46
C GLY A 172 -9.24 -64.41 26.34
N GLY A 173 -10.53 -64.67 26.09
CA GLY A 173 -11.61 -64.40 27.07
C GLY A 173 -12.98 -64.22 26.42
N ALA A 174 -13.78 -65.29 26.38
CA ALA A 174 -15.13 -65.25 25.81
C ALA A 174 -16.08 -64.34 26.61
N GLN A 175 -16.83 -63.49 25.90
CA GLN A 175 -18.17 -63.11 26.33
C GLN A 175 -19.09 -62.94 25.12
N ARG A 176 -20.05 -63.87 25.00
CA ARG A 176 -21.15 -63.76 24.03
C ARG A 176 -22.09 -62.65 24.50
N VAL A 177 -22.15 -61.57 23.72
CA VAL A 177 -23.19 -60.55 23.85
C VAL A 177 -24.51 -61.09 23.28
N GLN A 178 -25.51 -61.25 24.15
CA GLN A 178 -26.88 -61.50 23.72
C GLN A 178 -27.53 -60.17 23.34
N CYS A 179 -28.10 -60.11 22.14
CA CYS A 179 -28.96 -59.03 21.70
C CYS A 179 -30.35 -59.17 22.35
N ALA A 180 -30.73 -58.19 23.17
CA ALA A 180 -32.10 -58.03 23.63
C ALA A 180 -32.89 -57.26 22.56
N GLN A 181 -33.89 -57.92 22.00
CA GLN A 181 -34.93 -57.30 21.18
C GLN A 181 -35.85 -56.49 22.09
N GLN A 182 -36.17 -55.27 21.66
CA GLN A 182 -37.39 -54.53 21.99
C GLN A 182 -37.79 -53.70 20.79
#